data_AF-A0A940BU27-F1
#
_entry.id   AF-A0A940BU27-F1
#
_cell.length_a   1.000
_cell.length_b   1.000
_cell.length_c   1.000
_cell.angle_alpha   90.00
_cell.angle_beta   90.00
_cell.angle_gamma   90.00
#
_symmetry.space_group_name_H-M   'P 1'
#
loop_
_entity.id
_entity.type
_entity.pdbx_description
1 polymer ?
#
loop_
_entity_poly.entity_id
_entity_poly.type
_entity_poly.pdbx_seq_one_letter_code
_entity_poly.pdbx_strand_id
1 'polypeptide(L)'
;MICTIMAIASHTVAPTLRFFSYMEWVAFPIFAYLLAEGLDKTMSRGLYGARLLLFAALSEVPYDLMMSGRTMDYRQQNVLFTLFIGYIVILLVDLIRTKADNLVLTIAAEIGGLFFGRYLIAGLRCAYPRFAMAFIMLFYVARHVRYEKLMELIVTLVIAIYFSNQTFATPKINGLQYDLSVQFFAVIALLLIWGYSGERGSNKLIVRYISYGFFPVAILIFWYLSSQGVTY
;
A
#
# COMPACT_ATOMS: atom_id res chain seq x y z
N MET A 1 -6.00 2.94 -2.15
CA MET A 1 -7.24 3.74 -2.10
C MET A 1 -7.57 4.17 -0.66
N ILE A 2 -7.76 3.22 0.26
CA ILE A 2 -7.85 3.47 1.72
C ILE A 2 -6.53 4.03 2.28
N CYS A 3 -5.37 3.49 1.83
CA CYS A 3 -4.06 4.06 2.17
C CYS A 3 -3.91 5.52 1.79
N THR A 4 -4.47 5.95 0.65
CA THR A 4 -4.32 7.33 0.19
C THR A 4 -5.07 8.27 1.14
N ILE A 5 -6.31 7.93 1.49
CA ILE A 5 -7.12 8.71 2.45
C ILE A 5 -6.42 8.78 3.81
N MET A 6 -5.77 7.69 4.23
CA MET A 6 -5.06 7.61 5.52
C MET A 6 -3.72 8.36 5.49
N ALA A 7 -2.94 8.24 4.41
CA ALA A 7 -1.73 9.04 4.13
C ALA A 7 -2.01 10.52 4.31
N ILE A 8 -3.15 10.96 3.78
CA ILE A 8 -3.49 12.36 3.73
C ILE A 8 -3.97 12.83 5.09
N ALA A 9 -4.84 12.06 5.75
CA ALA A 9 -5.40 12.45 7.04
C ALA A 9 -4.36 12.43 8.19
N SER A 10 -3.23 11.74 8.03
CA SER A 10 -2.09 11.89 8.95
C SER A 10 -1.23 13.14 8.70
N HIS A 11 -1.30 13.72 7.50
CA HIS A 11 -0.52 14.90 7.09
C HIS A 11 -1.31 16.23 7.17
N THR A 12 -2.64 16.24 6.99
CA THR A 12 -3.46 17.46 6.89
C THR A 12 -4.28 17.80 8.14
N VAL A 13 -4.68 16.79 8.93
CA VAL A 13 -5.38 17.00 10.21
C VAL A 13 -4.32 16.94 11.30
N ALA A 14 -4.39 17.83 12.29
CA ALA A 14 -3.35 18.10 13.28
C ALA A 14 -2.58 16.84 13.78
N PRO A 15 -1.31 16.96 14.25
CA PRO A 15 -0.48 15.85 14.77
C PRO A 15 -1.12 15.02 15.91
N THR A 16 -2.30 15.43 16.37
CA THR A 16 -3.23 14.74 17.27
C THR A 16 -3.92 13.51 16.66
N LEU A 17 -4.11 13.38 15.35
CA LEU A 17 -4.71 12.17 14.74
C LEU A 17 -3.66 11.20 14.18
N ARG A 18 -2.76 10.76 15.07
CA ARG A 18 -1.83 9.62 14.82
C ARG A 18 -2.55 8.34 14.36
N PHE A 19 -3.87 8.29 14.54
CA PHE A 19 -4.79 7.25 14.06
C PHE A 19 -4.60 6.93 12.57
N PHE A 20 -4.44 7.96 11.73
CA PHE A 20 -4.33 7.76 10.30
C PHE A 20 -3.02 7.09 9.88
N SER A 21 -1.89 7.46 10.52
CA SER A 21 -0.62 6.76 10.32
C SER A 21 -0.70 5.28 10.69
N TYR A 22 -1.47 4.89 11.72
CA TYR A 22 -1.67 3.46 12.05
C TYR A 22 -2.37 2.73 10.92
N MET A 23 -3.42 3.33 10.40
CA MET A 23 -4.22 2.67 9.37
C MET A 23 -3.47 2.58 8.04
N GLU A 24 -2.49 3.45 7.76
CA GLU A 24 -1.59 3.30 6.62
C GLU A 24 -0.74 2.04 6.69
N TRP A 25 -0.14 1.76 7.85
CA TRP A 25 0.68 0.57 8.09
C TRP A 25 -0.16 -0.72 8.05
N VAL A 26 -1.45 -0.65 8.34
CA VAL A 26 -2.39 -1.77 8.14
C VAL A 26 -2.80 -1.89 6.67
N ALA A 27 -3.17 -0.80 6.03
CA ALA A 27 -3.79 -0.82 4.72
C ALA A 27 -2.79 -1.15 3.60
N PHE A 28 -1.53 -0.70 3.69
CA PHE A 28 -0.57 -0.89 2.60
C PHE A 28 -0.24 -2.38 2.36
N PRO A 29 0.10 -3.17 3.40
CA PRO A 29 0.30 -4.61 3.22
C PRO A 29 -0.91 -5.32 2.61
N ILE A 30 -2.13 -4.91 2.95
CA ILE A 30 -3.37 -5.46 2.35
C ILE A 30 -3.40 -5.16 0.84
N PHE A 31 -3.12 -3.93 0.41
CA PHE A 31 -3.08 -3.60 -1.02
C PHE A 31 -1.95 -4.30 -1.75
N ALA A 32 -0.78 -4.43 -1.13
CA ALA A 32 0.36 -5.15 -1.70
C ALA A 32 0.03 -6.65 -1.88
N TYR A 33 -0.62 -7.27 -0.90
CA TYR A 33 -1.11 -8.65 -1.00
C TYR A 33 -2.17 -8.79 -2.11
N LEU A 34 -3.18 -7.91 -2.14
CA LEU A 34 -4.22 -7.94 -3.18
C LEU A 34 -3.66 -7.67 -4.59
N LEU A 35 -2.60 -6.88 -4.70
CA LEU A 35 -1.91 -6.66 -5.97
C LEU A 35 -1.25 -7.95 -6.47
N ALA A 36 -0.49 -8.61 -5.59
CA ALA A 36 0.13 -9.88 -5.89
C ALA A 36 -0.95 -10.92 -6.25
N GLU A 37 -1.96 -11.11 -5.38
CA GLU A 37 -3.07 -12.04 -5.58
C GLU A 37 -3.86 -11.79 -6.88
N GLY A 38 -4.08 -10.51 -7.21
CA GLY A 38 -4.78 -10.10 -8.42
C GLY A 38 -4.03 -10.47 -9.70
N LEU A 39 -2.70 -10.51 -9.68
CA LEU A 39 -1.87 -10.89 -10.83
C LEU A 39 -2.02 -12.36 -11.23
N ASP A 40 -2.16 -13.27 -10.26
CA ASP A 40 -2.28 -14.70 -10.53
C ASP A 40 -3.71 -15.12 -10.87
N LYS A 41 -4.71 -14.50 -10.25
CA LYS A 41 -6.13 -14.84 -10.46
C LYS A 41 -6.75 -14.17 -11.68
N THR A 42 -6.03 -13.28 -12.35
CA THR A 42 -6.58 -12.53 -13.50
C THR A 42 -6.24 -13.19 -14.82
N MET A 43 -7.30 -13.54 -15.58
CA MET A 43 -7.22 -14.07 -16.94
C MET A 43 -6.60 -13.10 -17.97
N SER A 44 -6.53 -11.80 -17.66
CA SER A 44 -6.01 -10.75 -18.55
C SER A 44 -5.13 -9.75 -17.80
N ARG A 45 -3.84 -10.09 -17.65
CA ARG A 45 -2.86 -9.25 -16.94
C ARG A 45 -2.87 -7.80 -17.45
N GLY A 46 -2.92 -7.58 -18.76
CA GLY A 46 -2.93 -6.23 -19.36
C GLY A 46 -4.14 -5.36 -18.97
N LEU A 47 -5.34 -5.93 -18.91
CA LEU A 47 -6.55 -5.18 -18.48
C LEU A 47 -6.49 -4.83 -17.00
N TYR A 48 -5.88 -5.69 -16.17
CA TYR A 48 -5.64 -5.39 -14.76
C TYR A 48 -4.72 -4.18 -14.61
N GLY A 49 -3.57 -4.17 -15.30
CA GLY A 49 -2.63 -3.04 -15.30
C GLY A 49 -3.26 -1.76 -15.84
N ALA A 50 -4.03 -1.83 -16.92
CA ALA A 50 -4.73 -0.68 -17.49
C ALA A 50 -5.76 -0.07 -16.53
N ARG A 51 -6.53 -0.91 -15.82
CA ARG A 51 -7.46 -0.43 -14.78
C ARG A 51 -6.71 0.23 -13.64
N LEU A 52 -5.62 -0.37 -13.17
CA LEU A 52 -4.81 0.18 -12.09
C LEU A 52 -4.24 1.56 -12.47
N LEU A 53 -3.70 1.69 -13.68
CA LEU A 53 -3.19 2.96 -14.21
C LEU A 53 -4.30 4.00 -14.40
N LEU A 54 -5.46 3.59 -14.93
CA LEU A 54 -6.63 4.46 -15.08
C LEU A 54 -7.06 5.01 -13.71
N PHE A 55 -7.17 4.16 -12.70
CA PHE A 55 -7.51 4.60 -11.35
C PHE A 55 -6.44 5.50 -10.75
N ALA A 56 -5.16 5.22 -11.00
CA ALA A 56 -4.07 6.08 -10.56
C ALA A 56 -4.17 7.48 -11.18
N ALA A 57 -4.43 7.58 -12.48
CA ALA A 57 -4.60 8.86 -13.16
C ALA A 57 -5.85 9.61 -12.68
N LEU A 58 -6.99 8.91 -12.55
CA LEU A 58 -8.25 9.51 -12.08
C LEU A 58 -8.17 9.98 -10.62
N SER A 59 -7.40 9.30 -9.78
CA SER A 59 -7.23 9.69 -8.37
C SER A 59 -6.20 10.80 -8.15
N GLU A 60 -5.43 11.19 -9.15
CA GLU A 60 -4.40 12.22 -8.99
C GLU A 60 -5.01 13.60 -8.74
N VAL A 61 -6.01 14.00 -9.52
CA VAL A 61 -6.70 15.30 -9.33
C VAL A 61 -7.28 15.46 -7.90
N PRO A 62 -8.05 14.50 -7.34
CA PRO A 62 -8.52 14.63 -5.97
C PRO A 62 -7.40 14.50 -4.94
N TYR A 63 -6.32 13.77 -5.24
CA TYR A 63 -5.14 13.69 -4.37
C TYR A 63 -4.43 15.04 -4.27
N ASP A 64 -4.16 15.69 -5.40
CA ASP A 64 -3.48 16.98 -5.49
C ASP A 64 -4.29 18.10 -4.83
N LEU A 65 -5.61 18.13 -5.08
CA LEU A 65 -6.52 19.08 -4.46
C LEU A 65 -6.48 18.99 -2.93
N MET A 66 -6.35 17.77 -2.40
CA MET A 66 -6.35 17.53 -0.97
C MET A 66 -4.97 17.77 -0.33
N MET A 67 -3.88 17.44 -1.03
CA MET A 67 -2.50 17.60 -0.50
C MET A 67 -1.98 19.03 -0.63
N SER A 68 -2.38 19.75 -1.67
CA SER A 68 -1.78 21.03 -2.03
C SER A 68 -2.78 22.18 -2.19
N GLY A 69 -4.08 21.87 -2.20
CA GLY A 69 -5.14 22.81 -2.56
C GLY A 69 -5.18 23.15 -4.06
N ARG A 70 -4.32 22.51 -4.88
CA ARG A 70 -4.22 22.76 -6.33
C ARG A 70 -4.70 21.55 -7.10
N THR A 71 -5.30 21.78 -8.27
CA THR A 71 -5.82 20.71 -9.13
C THR A 71 -4.75 19.86 -9.81
N MET A 72 -3.51 20.37 -9.88
CA MET A 72 -2.35 19.66 -10.43
C MET A 72 -1.11 20.04 -9.61
N ASP A 73 -0.51 19.06 -8.92
CA ASP A 73 0.72 19.22 -8.13
C ASP A 73 1.65 18.01 -8.29
N TYR A 74 2.69 18.18 -9.09
CA TYR A 74 3.66 17.12 -9.40
C TYR A 74 4.69 16.85 -8.29
N ARG A 75 4.53 17.43 -7.08
CA ARG A 75 5.50 17.25 -5.99
C ARG A 75 5.49 15.83 -5.42
N GLN A 76 4.33 15.20 -5.34
CA GLN A 76 4.17 13.84 -4.86
C GLN A 76 3.06 13.15 -5.64
N GLN A 77 3.27 11.92 -6.08
CA GLN A 77 2.27 11.14 -6.82
C GLN A 77 1.56 10.18 -5.88
N ASN A 78 0.30 9.88 -6.18
CA ASN A 78 -0.51 9.02 -5.30
C ASN A 78 0.02 7.57 -5.17
N VAL A 79 -0.48 6.85 -4.16
CA VAL A 79 -0.07 5.45 -3.88
C VAL A 79 -0.50 4.44 -4.95
N LEU A 80 -1.49 4.75 -5.79
CA LEU A 80 -1.86 3.87 -6.89
C LEU A 80 -0.78 3.85 -7.97
N PHE A 81 -0.08 4.97 -8.20
CA PHE A 81 1.14 4.97 -9.01
C PHE A 81 2.23 4.08 -8.40
N THR A 82 2.39 4.09 -7.07
CA THR A 82 3.31 3.17 -6.37
C THR A 82 2.95 1.70 -6.63
N LEU A 83 1.67 1.33 -6.51
CA LEU A 83 1.20 -0.02 -6.79
C LEU A 83 1.36 -0.38 -8.27
N PHE A 84 1.15 0.57 -9.18
CA PHE A 84 1.35 0.37 -10.62
C PHE A 84 2.82 0.11 -10.96
N ILE A 85 3.75 0.85 -10.36
CA ILE A 85 5.19 0.58 -10.52
C ILE A 85 5.52 -0.82 -9.98
N GLY A 86 5.03 -1.16 -8.78
CA GLY A 86 5.21 -2.50 -8.23
C GLY A 86 4.65 -3.61 -9.12
N TYR A 87 3.49 -3.39 -9.74
CA TYR A 87 2.90 -4.28 -10.74
C TYR A 87 3.82 -4.50 -11.94
N ILE A 88 4.35 -3.42 -12.54
CA ILE A 88 5.28 -3.51 -13.67
C ILE A 88 6.55 -4.27 -13.27
N VAL A 89 7.08 -4.00 -12.08
CA VAL A 89 8.26 -4.69 -11.58
C VAL A 89 8.01 -6.18 -11.40
N ILE A 90 6.86 -6.58 -10.84
CA ILE A 90 6.50 -8.00 -10.74
C ILE A 90 6.45 -8.64 -12.13
N LEU A 91 5.86 -7.98 -13.14
CA LEU A 91 5.85 -8.52 -14.52
C LEU A 91 7.25 -8.71 -15.09
N LEU A 92 8.17 -7.78 -14.81
CA LEU A 92 9.57 -7.89 -15.24
C LEU A 92 10.29 -9.05 -14.52
N VAL A 93 10.05 -9.21 -13.22
CA VAL A 93 10.61 -10.32 -12.43
C VAL A 93 10.06 -11.66 -12.91
N ASP A 94 8.75 -11.76 -13.18
CA ASP A 94 8.10 -12.93 -13.79
C ASP A 94 8.75 -13.30 -15.13
N LEU A 95 9.00 -12.31 -15.98
CA LEU A 95 9.61 -12.53 -17.29
C LEU A 95 11.05 -13.08 -17.19
N ILE A 96 11.83 -12.58 -16.23
CA ILE A 96 13.18 -13.09 -16.00
C ILE A 96 13.11 -14.49 -15.39
N ARG A 97 12.22 -14.70 -14.42
CA ARG A 97 12.06 -15.96 -13.71
C ARG A 97 11.61 -17.10 -14.62
N THR A 98 10.71 -16.83 -15.56
CA THR A 98 10.28 -17.84 -16.56
C THR A 98 11.39 -18.29 -17.50
N LYS A 99 12.46 -17.49 -17.64
CA LYS A 99 13.66 -17.80 -18.42
C LYS A 99 14.86 -18.20 -17.55
N ALA A 100 14.70 -18.19 -16.23
CA ALA A 100 15.82 -18.42 -15.32
C ALA A 100 16.04 -19.92 -15.14
N ASP A 101 17.22 -20.38 -15.53
CA ASP A 101 17.57 -21.81 -15.45
C ASP A 101 18.09 -22.23 -14.07
N ASN A 102 18.33 -21.27 -13.16
CA ASN A 102 18.82 -21.54 -11.83
C ASN A 102 18.23 -20.62 -10.75
N LEU A 103 18.37 -21.07 -9.49
CA LEU A 103 17.84 -20.36 -8.32
C LEU A 103 18.55 -19.01 -8.10
N VAL A 104 19.86 -18.92 -8.39
CA VAL A 104 20.64 -17.70 -8.19
C VAL A 104 20.10 -16.56 -9.05
N LEU A 105 19.79 -16.83 -10.33
CA LEU A 105 19.24 -15.84 -11.24
C LEU A 105 17.82 -15.42 -10.83
N THR A 106 17.02 -16.35 -10.31
CA THR A 106 15.70 -16.04 -9.75
C THR A 106 15.81 -15.09 -8.55
N ILE A 107 16.66 -15.41 -7.57
CA ILE A 107 16.88 -14.57 -6.39
C ILE A 107 17.47 -13.21 -6.80
N ALA A 108 18.42 -13.19 -7.74
CA ALA A 108 19.00 -11.95 -8.25
C ALA A 108 17.95 -11.06 -8.94
N ALA A 109 17.00 -11.65 -9.68
CA ALA A 109 15.90 -10.92 -10.29
C ALA A 109 14.94 -10.34 -9.24
N GLU A 110 14.62 -11.09 -8.18
CA GLU A 110 13.75 -10.62 -7.09
C GLU A 110 14.41 -9.47 -6.30
N ILE A 111 15.68 -9.63 -5.91
CA ILE A 111 16.45 -8.59 -5.24
C ILE A 111 16.61 -7.37 -6.15
N GLY A 112 16.95 -7.58 -7.42
CA GLY A 112 17.04 -6.53 -8.43
C GLY A 112 15.73 -5.77 -8.60
N GLY A 113 14.61 -6.48 -8.67
CA GLY A 113 13.26 -5.92 -8.73
C GLY A 113 12.93 -5.06 -7.51
N LEU A 114 13.29 -5.53 -6.30
CA LEU A 114 13.12 -4.75 -5.07
C LEU A 114 13.85 -3.40 -5.14
N PHE A 115 15.13 -3.39 -5.53
CA PHE A 115 15.92 -2.16 -5.60
C PHE A 115 15.50 -1.26 -6.77
N PHE A 116 15.27 -1.84 -7.94
CA PHE A 116 14.84 -1.11 -9.13
C PHE A 116 13.46 -0.47 -8.93
N GLY A 117 12.49 -1.22 -8.43
CA GLY A 117 11.16 -0.71 -8.12
C GLY A 117 11.20 0.41 -7.09
N ARG A 118 11.99 0.24 -6.01
CA ARG A 118 12.20 1.30 -5.02
C ARG A 118 12.82 2.56 -5.64
N TYR A 119 13.80 2.41 -6.52
CA TYR A 119 14.42 3.53 -7.23
C TYR A 119 13.38 4.28 -8.08
N LEU A 120 12.54 3.57 -8.84
CA LEU A 120 11.47 4.17 -9.64
C LEU A 120 10.44 4.90 -8.78
N ILE A 121 9.94 4.27 -7.72
CA ILE A 121 8.95 4.86 -6.80
C ILE A 121 9.52 6.15 -6.18
N ALA A 122 10.79 6.13 -5.77
CA ALA A 122 11.45 7.32 -5.21
C ALA A 122 11.68 8.42 -6.26
N GLY A 123 12.18 8.05 -7.45
CA GLY A 123 12.50 8.99 -8.53
C GLY A 123 11.26 9.68 -9.10
N LEU A 124 10.15 8.96 -9.22
CA LEU A 124 8.84 9.48 -9.62
C LEU A 124 8.07 10.13 -8.46
N ARG A 125 8.68 10.18 -7.26
CA ARG A 125 8.09 10.77 -6.04
C ARG A 125 6.72 10.20 -5.70
N CYS A 126 6.50 8.92 -5.97
CA CYS A 126 5.27 8.25 -5.60
C CYS A 126 5.23 8.01 -4.08
N ALA A 127 4.02 7.96 -3.53
CA ALA A 127 3.82 7.78 -2.10
C ALA A 127 4.50 6.50 -1.56
N TYR A 128 4.99 6.58 -0.31
CA TYR A 128 5.61 5.47 0.41
C TYR A 128 6.89 4.84 -0.20
N PRO A 129 7.85 5.62 -0.73
CA PRO A 129 9.03 5.09 -1.42
C PRO A 129 9.99 4.27 -0.54
N ARG A 130 9.80 4.32 0.78
CA ARG A 130 10.67 3.65 1.75
C ARG A 130 10.37 2.16 1.87
N PHE A 131 9.11 1.79 2.11
CA PHE A 131 8.72 0.41 2.44
C PHE A 131 7.80 -0.24 1.41
N ALA A 132 7.21 0.53 0.49
CA ALA A 132 6.19 0.04 -0.42
C ALA A 132 6.65 -1.17 -1.25
N MET A 133 7.80 -1.03 -1.91
CA MET A 133 8.35 -2.09 -2.75
C MET A 133 8.69 -3.35 -1.94
N ALA A 134 9.09 -3.21 -0.67
CA ALA A 134 9.40 -4.34 0.18
C ALA A 134 8.17 -5.20 0.49
N PHE A 135 7.03 -4.58 0.80
CA PHE A 135 5.77 -5.32 0.98
C PHE A 135 5.26 -5.95 -0.33
N ILE A 136 5.36 -5.22 -1.45
CA ILE A 136 4.94 -5.75 -2.75
C ILE A 136 5.76 -6.99 -3.12
N MET A 137 7.09 -6.93 -2.99
CA MET A 137 7.95 -8.08 -3.24
C MET A 137 7.74 -9.19 -2.20
N LEU A 138 7.52 -8.86 -0.93
CA LEU A 138 7.23 -9.86 0.11
C LEU A 138 6.05 -10.73 -0.28
N PHE A 139 4.89 -10.15 -0.56
CA PHE A 139 3.70 -10.93 -0.90
C PHE A 139 3.81 -11.59 -2.27
N TYR A 140 4.54 -11.00 -3.22
CA TYR A 140 4.83 -11.68 -4.48
C TYR A 140 5.66 -12.96 -4.25
N VAL A 141 6.81 -12.87 -3.55
CA VAL A 141 7.74 -13.98 -3.33
C VAL A 141 7.16 -15.04 -2.38
N ALA A 142 6.51 -14.63 -1.29
CA ALA A 142 6.01 -15.53 -0.26
C ALA A 142 5.08 -16.62 -0.82
N ARG A 143 4.31 -16.29 -1.86
CA ARG A 143 3.36 -17.21 -2.53
C ARG A 143 4.04 -18.35 -3.27
N HIS A 144 5.35 -18.26 -3.50
CA HIS A 144 6.13 -19.33 -4.12
C HIS A 144 6.86 -20.21 -3.10
N VAL A 145 6.64 -19.98 -1.81
CA VAL A 145 7.34 -20.66 -0.72
C VAL A 145 6.35 -21.48 0.11
N ARG A 146 6.72 -22.71 0.48
CA ARG A 146 5.87 -23.61 1.28
C ARG A 146 5.44 -23.04 2.63
N TYR A 147 6.27 -22.19 3.22
CA TYR A 147 6.05 -21.55 4.53
C TYR A 147 5.66 -20.07 4.38
N GLU A 148 4.79 -19.76 3.40
CA GLU A 148 4.37 -18.39 3.05
C GLU A 148 4.02 -17.53 4.28
N LYS A 149 3.16 -18.02 5.18
CA LYS A 149 2.68 -17.26 6.34
C LYS A 149 3.79 -16.94 7.34
N LEU A 150 4.73 -17.87 7.53
CA LEU A 150 5.88 -17.65 8.40
C LEU A 150 6.82 -16.61 7.80
N MET A 151 7.05 -16.66 6.48
CA MET A 151 7.85 -15.65 5.77
C MET A 151 7.20 -14.27 5.83
N GLU A 152 5.89 -14.18 5.57
CA GLU A 152 5.12 -12.94 5.69
C GLU A 152 5.26 -12.31 7.07
N LEU A 153 5.12 -13.12 8.13
CA LEU A 153 5.28 -12.65 9.51
C LEU A 153 6.70 -12.16 9.79
N ILE A 154 7.71 -12.98 9.51
CA ILE A 154 9.11 -12.65 9.81
C ILE A 154 9.54 -11.40 9.05
N VAL A 155 9.30 -11.35 7.75
CA VAL A 155 9.73 -10.21 6.92
C VAL A 155 8.94 -8.95 7.27
N THR A 156 7.65 -9.04 7.60
CA THR A 156 6.87 -7.88 8.07
C THR A 156 7.43 -7.33 9.38
N LEU A 157 7.82 -8.20 10.31
CA LEU A 157 8.48 -7.78 11.56
C LEU A 157 9.84 -7.12 11.29
N VAL A 158 10.64 -7.67 10.37
CA VAL A 158 11.93 -7.07 9.97
C VAL A 158 11.72 -5.69 9.34
N ILE A 159 10.75 -5.54 8.44
CA ILE A 159 10.36 -4.24 7.85
C ILE A 159 9.93 -3.28 8.97
N ALA A 160 9.11 -3.74 9.92
CA ALA A 160 8.63 -2.90 11.01
C ALA A 160 9.76 -2.40 11.92
N ILE A 161 10.74 -3.26 12.21
CA ILE A 161 11.93 -2.91 13.00
C ILE A 161 12.84 -1.96 12.21
N TYR A 162 13.15 -2.28 10.95
CA TYR A 162 14.07 -1.47 10.14
C TYR A 162 13.56 -0.06 9.87
N PHE A 163 12.25 0.09 9.64
CA PHE A 163 11.61 1.39 9.43
C PHE A 163 11.04 2.00 10.71
N SER A 164 11.38 1.46 11.89
CA SER A 164 10.98 2.02 13.18
C SER A 164 11.58 3.41 13.37
N ASN A 165 10.78 4.43 13.10
CA ASN A 165 11.19 5.83 13.20
C ASN A 165 10.12 6.71 13.83
N GLN A 166 8.99 6.12 14.21
CA GLN A 166 7.88 6.82 14.84
C GLN A 166 7.33 5.93 15.95
N THR A 167 7.22 6.49 17.15
CA THR A 167 6.67 5.81 18.31
C THR A 167 5.33 6.44 18.72
N PHE A 168 4.41 5.57 19.14
CA PHE A 168 3.19 5.90 19.84
C PHE A 168 3.43 5.84 21.33
N ALA A 169 3.27 6.98 22.00
CA ALA A 169 3.25 7.04 23.45
C ALA A 169 1.99 6.33 23.97
N THR A 170 2.15 5.17 24.60
CA THR A 170 1.02 4.50 25.25
C THR A 170 0.57 5.28 26.48
N PRO A 171 -0.69 5.13 26.91
CA PRO A 171 -1.11 5.61 28.23
C PRO A 171 -0.15 5.08 29.31
N LYS A 172 0.17 5.89 30.30
CA LYS A 172 1.02 5.47 31.42
C LYS A 172 0.31 4.36 32.19
N ILE A 173 0.91 3.17 32.24
CA ILE A 173 0.45 2.06 33.07
C ILE A 173 1.42 1.98 34.25
N ASN A 174 0.92 2.17 35.47
CA ASN A 174 1.74 2.21 36.69
C ASN A 174 2.89 3.24 36.66
N GLY A 175 2.67 4.40 36.03
CA GLY A 175 3.68 5.45 35.90
C GLY A 175 4.73 5.22 34.82
N LEU A 176 4.76 4.04 34.20
CA LEU A 176 5.63 3.71 33.08
C LEU A 176 4.93 3.99 31.75
N GLN A 177 5.61 4.71 30.86
CA GLN A 177 5.18 4.95 29.50
C GLN A 177 5.96 4.01 28.58
N TYR A 178 5.24 3.27 27.72
CA TYR A 178 5.85 2.45 26.70
C TYR A 178 5.64 3.11 25.35
N ASP A 179 6.72 3.25 24.60
CA ASP A 179 6.68 3.86 23.27
C ASP A 179 6.66 2.73 22.23
N LEU A 180 5.48 2.48 21.62
CA LEU A 180 5.32 1.40 20.63
C LEU A 180 5.51 1.94 19.22
N SER A 181 6.34 1.28 18.41
CA SER A 181 6.54 1.72 17.02
C SER A 181 5.25 1.56 16.19
N VAL A 182 4.85 2.62 15.47
CA VAL A 182 3.66 2.66 14.59
C VAL A 182 3.70 1.56 13.51
N GLN A 183 4.90 1.12 13.16
CA GLN A 183 5.19 0.14 12.12
C GLN A 183 4.71 -1.27 12.49
N PHE A 184 4.59 -1.60 13.78
CA PHE A 184 4.09 -2.91 14.23
C PHE A 184 2.61 -3.14 13.90
N PHE A 185 1.85 -2.08 13.57
CA PHE A 185 0.49 -2.22 13.07
C PHE A 185 0.43 -2.96 11.72
N ALA A 186 1.54 -3.04 10.96
CA ALA A 186 1.60 -3.88 9.76
C ALA A 186 1.37 -5.37 10.05
N VAL A 187 1.66 -5.84 11.26
CA VAL A 187 1.38 -7.24 11.67
C VAL A 187 -0.12 -7.49 11.77
N ILE A 188 -0.91 -6.48 12.14
CA ILE A 188 -2.38 -6.59 12.19
C ILE A 188 -2.95 -6.82 10.79
N ALA A 189 -2.32 -6.26 9.75
CA ALA A 189 -2.70 -6.52 8.37
C ALA A 189 -2.60 -8.01 8.02
N LEU A 190 -1.57 -8.72 8.53
CA LEU A 190 -1.39 -10.15 8.27
C LEU A 190 -2.54 -10.99 8.84
N LEU A 191 -3.07 -10.62 10.01
CA LEU A 191 -4.25 -11.31 10.58
C LEU A 191 -5.45 -11.23 9.64
N LEU A 192 -5.67 -10.06 9.02
CA LEU A 192 -6.74 -9.86 8.04
C LEU A 192 -6.46 -10.62 6.74
N ILE A 193 -5.21 -10.62 6.28
CA ILE A 193 -4.79 -11.35 5.08
C ILE A 193 -4.96 -12.87 5.29
N TRP A 194 -4.56 -13.42 6.42
CA TRP A 194 -4.69 -14.86 6.70
C TRP A 194 -6.13 -15.31 6.90
N GLY A 195 -7.02 -14.40 7.28
CA GLY A 195 -8.46 -14.64 7.34
C GLY A 195 -9.18 -14.49 5.99
N TYR A 196 -8.47 -14.04 4.93
CA TYR A 196 -9.06 -13.86 3.61
C TYR A 196 -9.22 -15.20 2.89
N SER A 197 -10.46 -15.55 2.51
CA SER A 197 -10.79 -16.84 1.88
C SER A 197 -10.30 -16.98 0.43
N GLY A 198 -9.77 -15.91 -0.18
CA GLY A 198 -9.30 -15.94 -1.56
C GLY A 198 -10.41 -15.98 -2.62
N GLU A 199 -11.67 -16.09 -2.23
CA GLU A 199 -12.80 -16.16 -3.15
C GLU A 199 -13.15 -14.77 -3.70
N ARG A 200 -13.56 -14.71 -4.98
CA ARG A 200 -14.12 -13.47 -5.53
C ARG A 200 -15.39 -13.12 -4.76
N GLY A 201 -15.37 -11.99 -4.05
CA GLY A 201 -16.56 -11.44 -3.39
C GLY A 201 -17.74 -11.28 -4.35
N SER A 202 -18.96 -11.23 -3.82
CA SER A 202 -20.18 -11.30 -4.63
C SER A 202 -20.17 -10.29 -5.78
N ASN A 203 -20.43 -10.75 -7.01
CA ASN A 203 -20.42 -9.94 -8.23
C ASN A 203 -21.66 -9.03 -8.36
N LYS A 204 -22.25 -8.61 -7.22
CA LYS A 204 -23.41 -7.74 -7.19
C LYS A 204 -22.96 -6.33 -7.60
N LEU A 205 -23.61 -5.78 -8.63
CA LEU A 205 -23.33 -4.47 -9.20
C LEU A 205 -23.23 -3.38 -8.11
N ILE A 206 -24.09 -3.46 -7.09
CA ILE A 206 -24.18 -2.53 -5.96
C ILE A 206 -22.89 -2.53 -5.12
N VAL A 207 -22.32 -3.70 -4.81
CA VAL A 207 -21.06 -3.80 -4.05
C VAL A 207 -19.93 -3.16 -4.85
N ARG A 208 -19.93 -3.37 -6.17
CA ARG A 208 -18.95 -2.80 -7.08
C ARG A 208 -19.04 -1.27 -7.13
N TYR A 209 -20.24 -0.71 -7.28
CA TYR A 209 -20.45 0.75 -7.32
C TYR A 209 -20.22 1.43 -5.97
N ILE A 210 -20.59 0.80 -4.85
CA ILE A 210 -20.28 1.34 -3.52
C ILE A 210 -18.77 1.31 -3.29
N SER A 211 -18.08 0.20 -3.59
CA SER A 211 -16.63 0.13 -3.42
C SER A 211 -15.85 1.08 -4.34
N TYR A 212 -16.29 1.31 -5.58
CA TYR A 212 -15.61 2.24 -6.50
C TYR A 212 -16.04 3.71 -6.34
N GLY A 213 -17.30 3.98 -5.99
CA GLY A 213 -17.88 5.32 -5.87
C GLY A 213 -17.76 5.94 -4.47
N PHE A 214 -17.52 5.15 -3.43
CA PHE A 214 -17.25 5.67 -2.07
C PHE A 214 -16.02 6.57 -2.04
N PHE A 215 -15.05 6.36 -2.94
CA PHE A 215 -13.76 7.04 -2.94
C PHE A 215 -13.79 8.52 -3.37
N PRO A 216 -14.28 8.89 -4.57
CA PRO A 216 -14.37 10.31 -4.95
C PRO A 216 -15.29 11.08 -4.01
N VAL A 217 -16.40 10.44 -3.59
CA VAL A 217 -17.40 11.06 -2.72
C VAL A 217 -16.86 11.26 -1.31
N ALA A 218 -16.17 10.27 -0.71
CA ALA A 218 -15.56 10.44 0.61
C ALA A 218 -14.48 11.52 0.61
N ILE A 219 -13.63 11.59 -0.42
CA ILE A 219 -12.59 12.63 -0.52
C ILE A 219 -13.24 14.01 -0.71
N LEU A 220 -14.26 14.14 -1.55
CA LEU A 220 -14.98 15.40 -1.74
C LEU A 220 -15.69 15.84 -0.45
N ILE A 221 -16.26 14.90 0.31
CA ILE A 221 -16.87 15.18 1.62
C ILE A 221 -15.80 15.64 2.63
N PHE A 222 -14.66 14.96 2.73
CA PHE A 222 -13.57 15.36 3.63
C PHE A 222 -12.99 16.73 3.25
N TRP A 223 -12.78 16.98 1.96
CA TRP A 223 -12.34 18.28 1.45
C TRP A 223 -13.35 19.38 1.76
N TYR A 224 -14.64 19.12 1.52
CA TYR A 224 -15.72 20.06 1.84
C TYR A 224 -15.77 20.35 3.34
N LEU A 225 -15.73 19.33 4.20
CA LEU A 225 -15.73 19.51 5.66
C LEU A 225 -14.48 20.26 6.15
N SER A 226 -13.31 20.00 5.57
CA SER A 226 -12.07 20.72 5.87
C SER A 226 -12.12 22.19 5.42
N SER A 227 -12.78 22.48 4.30
CA SER A 227 -12.92 23.85 3.79
C SER A 227 -13.86 24.73 4.63
N GLN A 228 -14.71 24.13 5.47
CA GLN A 228 -15.68 24.83 6.33
C GLN A 228 -15.10 25.19 7.72
N GLY A 229 -13.80 25.00 7.95
CA GLY A 229 -13.14 25.40 9.21
C GLY A 229 -13.44 24.51 10.41
N VAL A 230 -14.03 23.33 10.23
CA VAL A 230 -14.17 22.33 11.30
C VAL A 230 -12.86 21.53 11.38
N THR A 231 -11.84 22.16 11.97
CA THR A 231 -10.64 21.45 12.43
C THR A 231 -11.01 20.60 13.65
N TYR A 232 -10.92 19.29 13.53
CA TYR A 232 -10.83 18.36 14.67
C TYR A 232 -9.38 18.23 15.13
#